data_AF-A0A5N3WGA0-F1
#
_entry.id   AF-A0A5N3WGA0-F1
#
_cell.length_a   1.000
_cell.length_b   1.000
_cell.length_c   1.000
_cell.angle_alpha   90.00
_cell.angle_beta   90.00
_cell.angle_gamma   90.00
#
_symmetry.space_group_name_H-M   'P 1'
#
loop_
_entity.id
_entity.type
_entity.pdbx_description
1 polymer ?
#
loop_
_entity_poly.entity_id
_entity_poly.type
_entity_poly.pdbx_seq_one_letter_code
_entity_poly.pdbx_strand_id
1 'polypeptide(L)' 'MLPPALLVSVTCKQPGQASYGSVFKAIHKESGQVVAIKQVPVESDLQEIIKEISIMQQCD' A
#
# COMPACT_ATOMS: atom_id res chain seq x y z
N MET A 1 12.11 11.99 7.92
CA MET A 1 11.36 10.91 7.21
C MET A 1 11.70 11.02 5.73
N LEU A 2 12.28 9.97 5.14
CA LEU A 2 12.47 9.92 3.69
C LEU A 2 11.09 9.77 3.02
N PRO A 3 10.81 10.48 1.90
CA PRO A 3 9.60 10.26 1.14
C PRO A 3 9.52 8.80 0.64
N PRO A 4 8.31 8.20 0.59
CA PRO A 4 8.13 6.80 0.16
C PRO A 4 8.76 6.51 -1.21
N ALA A 5 8.73 7.48 -2.13
CA ALA A 5 9.34 7.37 -3.46
C ALA A 5 10.87 7.13 -3.45
N LEU A 6 11.56 7.51 -2.37
CA LEU A 6 12.99 7.21 -2.20
C LEU A 6 13.22 5.79 -1.69
N LEU A 7 12.27 5.19 -0.97
CA LEU A 7 12.36 3.84 -0.40
C LEU A 7 11.92 2.74 -1.38
N VAL A 8 10.90 3.03 -2.20
CA VAL A 8 10.29 2.08 -3.13
C VAL A 8 10.26 2.63 -4.56
N SER A 9 10.55 1.77 -5.54
CA SER A 9 10.43 2.07 -6.97
C SER A 9 9.07 1.60 -7.46
N VAL A 10 8.11 2.51 -7.65
CA VAL A 10 6.79 2.18 -8.22
C VAL A 10 6.95 1.86 -9.70
N THR A 11 6.53 0.67 -10.11
CA THR A 11 6.75 0.15 -11.46
C THR A 11 5.50 0.27 -12.33
N CYS A 12 4.34 -0.18 -11.82
CA CYS A 12 3.09 -0.21 -12.58
C CYS A 12 1.88 0.01 -11.67
N LYS A 13 0.89 0.78 -12.15
CA LYS A 13 -0.47 0.79 -11.58
C LYS A 13 -1.16 -0.51 -11.97
N GLN A 14 -1.70 -1.24 -10.99
CA GLN A 14 -2.46 -2.45 -11.30
C GLN A 14 -3.90 -2.07 -11.69
N PRO A 15 -4.40 -2.51 -12.86
CA PRO A 15 -5.78 -2.31 -13.26
C PRO A 15 -6.66 -3.27 -12.45
N GLY A 16 -7.07 -2.84 -11.27
CA GLY A 16 -8.04 -3.55 -10.43
C GLY A 16 -8.79 -2.56 -9.55
N GLN A 17 -10.09 -2.80 -9.33
CA GLN A 17 -10.86 -2.08 -8.31
C GLN A 17 -10.40 -2.57 -6.94
N ALA A 18 -9.58 -1.79 -6.23
CA ALA A 18 -9.39 -2.01 -4.82
C ALA A 18 -10.48 -1.25 -4.06
N SER A 19 -11.08 -1.89 -3.06
CA SER A 19 -12.25 -1.36 -2.33
C SER A 19 -12.07 0.06 -1.78
N TYR A 20 -10.83 0.49 -1.52
CA TYR A 20 -10.51 1.79 -0.90
C TYR A 20 -9.47 2.60 -1.70
N GLY A 21 -9.18 2.25 -2.96
CA GLY A 21 -8.25 3.05 -3.77
C GLY A 21 -7.52 2.31 -4.87
N SER A 22 -6.27 2.71 -5.14
CA SER A 22 -5.44 2.14 -6.21
C SER A 22 -4.30 1.31 -5.63
N VAL A 23 -4.01 0.16 -6.26
CA VAL A 23 -2.86 -0.67 -5.91
C VAL A 23 -1.77 -0.52 -6.96
N PHE A 24 -0.55 -0.32 -6.50
CA PHE A 24 0.63 -0.19 -7.33
C PHE A 24 1.63 -1.30 -7.00
N LYS A 25 2.24 -1.86 -8.04
CA LYS A 25 3.38 -2.76 -7.89
C LYS A 25 4.63 -1.90 -7.70
N ALA A 26 5.42 -2.21 -6.67
CA ALA A 26 6.69 -1.53 -6.41
C ALA A 26 7.77 -2.52 -5.98
N ILE A 27 9.02 -2.05 -6.00
CA ILE A 27 10.18 -2.80 -5.51
C ILE A 27 10.80 -2.02 -4.37
N HIS A 28 10.96 -2.66 -3.22
CA HIS A 28 11.71 -2.10 -2.10
C HIS A 28 13.19 -2.03 -2.48
N LYS A 29 13.76 -0.83 -2.55
CA LYS A 29 15.09 -0.63 -3.15
C LYS A 29 16.22 -1.29 -2.35
N GLU A 30 16.05 -1.39 -1.04
CA GLU A 30 17.08 -1.93 -0.14
C GLU A 30 17.11 -3.46 -0.15
N SER A 31 15.94 -4.10 -0.03
CA SER A 31 15.86 -5.57 -0.01
C SER A 31 15.65 -6.21 -1.39
N GLY A 32 15.33 -5.42 -2.42
CA GLY A 32 14.95 -5.91 -3.75
C GLY A 32 13.58 -6.62 -3.78
N GLN A 33 12.83 -6.62 -2.66
CA GLN A 33 11.58 -7.35 -2.56
C GLN A 33 10.46 -6.66 -3.34
N VAL A 34 9.68 -7.45 -4.08
CA VAL A 34 8.47 -6.98 -4.75
C VAL A 34 7.36 -6.79 -3.72
N VAL A 35 6.80 -5.58 -3.65
CA VAL A 35 5.75 -5.20 -2.71
C VAL A 35 4.57 -4.57 -3.45
N ALA A 36 3.39 -4.62 -2.83
CA ALA A 36 2.19 -3.92 -3.30
C ALA A 36 1.92 -2.70 -2.41
N ILE A 37 1.69 -1.54 -3.03
CA ILE A 37 1.36 -0.29 -2.33
C ILE A 37 -0.10 0.02 -2.60
N LYS A 38 -0.93 0.00 -1.56
CA LYS A 38 -2.34 0.41 -1.62
C LYS A 38 -2.43 1.88 -1.22
N GLN A 39 -2.72 2.74 -2.19
CA GLN A 39 -2.97 4.16 -1.95
C GLN A 39 -4.44 4.37 -1.63
N VAL A 40 -4.72 4.93 -0.45
CA VAL A 40 -6.07 5.16 0.07
C VAL A 40 -6.27 6.67 0.29
N PRO A 41 -7.35 7.29 -0.23
CA PRO A 41 -7.62 8.70 0.02
C PRO A 41 -8.02 8.92 1.48
N VAL A 42 -7.57 10.05 2.04
CA VAL A 42 -7.83 10.41 3.46
C VAL A 42 -9.32 10.69 3.72
N GLU A 43 -10.07 11.04 2.68
CA GLU A 43 -11.52 11.30 2.72
C GLU A 43 -12.37 10.02 2.85
N SER A 44 -11.79 8.84 2.67
CA SER A 44 -12.47 7.55 2.88
C SER A 44 -12.58 7.22 4.37
N ASP A 45 -13.52 6.33 4.74
CA ASP A 45 -13.76 5.87 6.12
C ASP A 45 -12.51 5.24 6.78
N LEU A 46 -11.65 6.09 7.34
CA LEU A 46 -10.35 5.73 7.89
C LEU A 46 -10.46 4.72 9.05
N GLN A 47 -11.55 4.78 9.80
CA GLN A 47 -11.81 3.86 10.92
C GLN A 47 -11.96 2.41 10.44
N GLU A 48 -12.63 2.19 9.31
CA GLU A 48 -12.81 0.84 8.75
C GLU A 48 -11.49 0.30 8.20
N ILE A 49 -10.70 1.16 7.53
CA ILE A 49 -9.37 0.83 7.02
C ILE A 49 -8.41 0.46 8.16
N ILE A 50 -8.38 1.24 9.24
CA ILE A 50 -7.54 0.93 10.41
C ILE A 50 -7.93 -0.42 11.00
N LYS A 51 -9.23 -0.69 11.12
CA LYS A 51 -9.73 -1.96 11.65
C LYS A 51 -9.30 -3.15 10.79
N GLU A 52 -9.39 -3.04 9.47
CA GLU A 52 -8.87 -4.06 8.56
C GLU A 52 -7.36 -4.27 8.72
N ILE A 53 -6.57 -3.19 8.78
CA ILE A 53 -5.11 -3.27 8.98
C ILE A 53 -4.80 -3.97 10.30
N SER A 54 -5.48 -3.61 11.40
CA SER A 54 -5.28 -4.23 12.70
C SER A 54 -5.59 -5.72 12.69
N ILE A 55 -6.61 -6.17 11.95
CA ILE A 55 -6.92 -7.60 11.80
C ILE A 55 -5.83 -8.29 10.98
N MET A 56 -5.44 -7.72 9.83
CA MET A 56 -4.41 -8.32 8.97
C MET A 56 -3.03 -8.40 9.64
N GLN A 57 -2.67 -7.43 10.48
CA GLN A 57 -1.41 -7.45 11.24
C GLN A 57 -1.36 -8.52 12.34
N GLN A 58 -2.52 -9.00 12.79
CA GLN A 58 -2.62 -10.05 13.83
C GLN A 58 -2.60 -11.46 13.24
N CYS A 59 -2.59 -11.61 11.92
CA CYS A 59 -2.42 -12.90 11.25
C CYS A 59 -0.93 -13.13 10.95
N ASP A 60 -0.34 -14.13 11.60
CA ASP A 60 1.01 -14.66 11.32
C ASP A 60 0.96 -15.67 10.15
#